data_AF-A0A3B0SSD1-F1
#
_entry.id   AF-A0A3B0SSD1-F1
#
_cell.length_a   1.000
_cell.length_b   1.000
_cell.length_c   1.000
_cell.angle_alpha   90.00
_cell.angle_beta   90.00
_cell.angle_gamma   90.00
#
_symmetry.space_group_name_H-M   'P 1'
#
loop_
_entity.id
_entity.type
_entity.pdbx_description
1 polymer ?
#
loop_
_entity_poly.entity_id
_entity_poly.type
_entity_poly.pdbx_seq_one_letter_code
_entity_poly.pdbx_strand_id
1 'polypeptide(L)'
;RLDVLITAGAMDARAVMLCMDDVQSVNHAAEALRAAVPNLTIIAIAHDRAHEIDLAPLGADVIIRETLESSVLMAREALERMGHDEDAIDDYVGQFRKIDRERLLAQRDYGPEAGKELLHQPFVRPEKPSGDGV
;
A
#
# COMPACT_ATOMS: atom_id res chain seq x y z
N ARG A 1 18.76 5.38 14.38
CA ARG A 1 19.99 4.71 14.87
C ARG A 1 19.57 3.45 15.65
N LEU A 2 20.27 2.32 15.48
CA LEU A 2 19.87 1.03 16.04
C LEU A 2 19.97 0.96 17.58
N ASP A 3 20.97 1.60 18.16
CA ASP A 3 21.15 1.75 19.62
C ASP A 3 19.92 2.33 20.31
N VAL A 4 19.32 3.37 19.72
CA VAL A 4 18.08 3.99 20.21
C VAL A 4 16.92 2.99 20.16
N LEU A 5 16.79 2.25 19.07
CA LEU A 5 15.72 1.25 18.90
C LEU A 5 15.86 0.09 19.88
N ILE A 6 17.08 -0.41 20.10
CA ILE A 6 17.36 -1.45 21.10
C ILE A 6 17.04 -0.93 22.51
N THR A 7 17.48 0.30 22.83
CA THR A 7 17.20 0.93 24.13
C THR A 7 15.69 1.14 24.36
N ALA A 8 14.94 1.38 23.28
CA ALA A 8 13.48 1.47 23.32
C ALA A 8 12.78 0.09 23.47
N GLY A 9 13.53 -1.01 23.55
CA GLY A 9 13.00 -2.36 23.78
C GLY A 9 12.74 -3.17 22.52
N ALA A 10 13.32 -2.81 21.36
CA ALA A 10 13.09 -3.54 20.11
C ALA A 10 13.46 -5.03 20.16
N MET A 11 14.37 -5.44 21.04
CA MET A 11 14.78 -6.85 21.21
C MET A 11 13.66 -7.72 21.79
N ASP A 12 12.82 -7.16 22.66
CA ASP A 12 11.73 -7.87 23.37
C ASP A 12 10.34 -7.52 22.79
N ALA A 13 10.30 -6.59 21.83
CA ALA A 13 9.07 -6.16 21.20
C ALA A 13 8.50 -7.27 20.32
N ARG A 14 7.16 -7.37 20.30
CA ARG A 14 6.46 -8.23 19.33
C ARG A 14 6.42 -7.60 17.93
N ALA A 15 6.38 -6.27 17.87
CA ALA A 15 6.38 -5.53 16.62
C ALA A 15 6.98 -4.14 16.79
N VAL A 16 7.52 -3.59 15.70
CA VAL A 16 7.93 -2.18 15.58
C VAL A 16 7.20 -1.57 14.40
N MET A 17 6.71 -0.34 14.59
CA MET A 17 6.08 0.47 13.55
C MET A 17 7.02 1.61 13.14
N LEU A 18 7.36 1.68 11.86
CA LEU A 18 8.21 2.73 11.29
C LEU A 18 7.33 3.75 10.56
N CYS A 19 7.17 4.93 11.15
CA CYS A 19 6.24 5.98 10.69
C CYS A 19 6.94 7.34 10.52
N MET A 20 8.22 7.33 10.13
CA MET A 20 9.01 8.55 9.97
C MET A 20 8.85 9.11 8.56
N ASP A 21 8.87 10.44 8.42
CA ASP A 21 8.76 11.12 7.10
C ASP A 21 10.00 10.89 6.21
N ASP A 22 11.19 10.78 6.82
CA ASP A 22 12.42 10.55 6.08
C ASP A 22 12.54 9.09 5.63
N VAL A 23 12.37 8.88 4.32
CA VAL A 23 12.39 7.55 3.70
C VAL A 23 13.71 6.80 3.94
N GLN A 24 14.84 7.51 4.00
CA GLN A 24 16.14 6.89 4.25
C GLN A 24 16.25 6.38 5.69
N SER A 25 15.70 7.13 6.65
CA SER A 25 15.61 6.69 8.05
C SER A 25 14.71 5.47 8.22
N VAL A 26 13.59 5.38 7.49
CA VAL A 26 12.71 4.20 7.48
C VAL A 26 13.48 2.98 6.93
N ASN A 27 14.10 3.11 5.76
CA ASN A 27 14.90 2.05 5.14
C ASN A 27 16.01 1.55 6.06
N HIS A 28 16.82 2.47 6.61
CA HIS A 28 17.91 2.12 7.51
C HIS A 28 17.43 1.44 8.79
N ALA A 29 16.30 1.89 9.35
CA ALA A 29 15.73 1.25 10.53
C ALA A 29 15.22 -0.16 10.23
N ALA A 30 14.52 -0.37 9.10
CA ALA A 30 14.02 -1.67 8.68
C ALA A 30 15.18 -2.67 8.50
N GLU A 31 16.20 -2.28 7.73
CA GLU A 31 17.38 -3.11 7.47
C GLU A 31 18.11 -3.47 8.78
N ALA A 32 18.38 -2.46 9.63
CA ALA A 32 19.10 -2.68 10.89
C ALA A 32 18.31 -3.56 11.87
N LEU A 33 16.98 -3.36 11.97
CA LEU A 33 16.11 -4.17 12.83
C LEU A 33 16.04 -5.61 12.32
N ARG A 34 15.88 -5.82 11.02
CA ARG A 34 15.84 -7.18 10.44
C ARG A 34 17.16 -7.92 10.66
N ALA A 35 18.29 -7.23 10.53
CA ALA A 35 19.61 -7.81 10.77
C ALA A 35 19.84 -8.16 12.26
N ALA A 36 19.40 -7.31 13.18
CA ALA A 36 19.61 -7.48 14.62
C ALA A 36 18.60 -8.41 15.29
N VAL A 37 17.34 -8.40 14.83
CA VAL A 37 16.22 -9.14 15.41
C VAL A 37 15.42 -9.84 14.30
N PRO A 38 15.92 -10.99 13.78
CA PRO A 38 15.36 -11.62 12.58
C PRO A 38 13.89 -12.05 12.68
N ASN A 39 13.32 -12.15 13.88
CA ASN A 39 11.93 -12.58 14.10
C ASN A 39 11.00 -11.42 14.51
N LEU A 40 11.50 -10.18 14.59
CA LEU A 40 10.69 -9.03 14.91
C LEU A 40 9.70 -8.75 13.78
N THR A 41 8.44 -8.50 14.10
CA THR A 41 7.48 -8.00 13.12
C THR A 41 7.72 -6.51 12.85
N ILE A 42 8.01 -6.15 11.61
CA ILE A 42 8.26 -4.78 11.18
C ILE A 42 7.10 -4.33 10.29
N ILE A 43 6.37 -3.31 10.75
CA ILE A 43 5.31 -2.66 9.99
C ILE A 43 5.85 -1.27 9.61
N ALA A 44 5.76 -0.89 8.35
CA ALA A 44 6.33 0.38 7.90
C ALA A 44 5.38 1.15 7.00
N ILE A 45 5.38 2.47 7.17
CA ILE A 45 4.72 3.39 6.26
C ILE A 45 5.71 3.71 5.13
N ALA A 46 5.29 3.44 3.90
CA ALA A 46 5.96 3.90 2.70
C ALA A 46 5.37 5.24 2.27
N HIS A 47 6.23 6.17 1.86
CA HIS A 47 5.82 7.49 1.37
C HIS A 47 5.03 7.36 0.07
N ASP A 48 5.52 6.53 -0.84
CA ASP A 48 4.91 6.25 -2.13
C ASP A 48 5.18 4.81 -2.58
N ARG A 49 4.83 4.54 -3.83
CA ARG A 49 5.01 3.25 -4.48
C ARG A 49 6.47 2.87 -4.73
N ALA A 50 7.33 3.84 -5.03
CA ALA A 50 8.75 3.55 -5.24
C ALA A 50 9.40 3.17 -3.91
N HIS A 51 9.09 3.91 -2.84
CA HIS A 51 9.53 3.58 -1.49
C HIS A 51 9.01 2.21 -1.04
N GLU A 52 7.76 1.83 -1.34
CA GLU A 52 7.27 0.47 -1.04
C GLU A 52 8.11 -0.62 -1.74
N ILE A 53 8.49 -0.40 -3.01
CA ILE A 53 9.35 -1.32 -3.76
C ILE A 53 10.74 -1.42 -3.12
N ASP A 54 11.34 -0.29 -2.75
CA ASP A 54 12.66 -0.24 -2.12
C ASP A 54 12.68 -0.88 -0.72
N LEU A 55 11.58 -0.75 0.03
CA LEU A 55 11.47 -1.19 1.42
C LEU A 55 11.18 -2.70 1.55
N ALA A 56 10.47 -3.28 0.58
CA ALA A 56 10.14 -4.71 0.55
C ALA A 56 11.36 -5.64 0.73
N PRO A 57 12.50 -5.48 0.03
CA PRO A 57 13.68 -6.33 0.24
C PRO A 57 14.41 -6.08 1.57
N LEU A 58 14.14 -4.96 2.26
CA LEU A 58 14.78 -4.61 3.54
C LEU A 58 14.18 -5.35 4.74
N GLY A 59 13.15 -6.16 4.50
CA GLY A 59 12.58 -7.06 5.49
C GLY A 59 11.46 -6.46 6.34
N ALA A 60 10.75 -5.44 5.84
CA ALA A 60 9.46 -5.06 6.40
C ALA A 60 8.40 -6.14 6.09
N ASP A 61 7.65 -6.58 7.10
CA ASP A 61 6.62 -7.62 6.95
C ASP A 61 5.31 -7.06 6.39
N VAL A 62 4.99 -5.82 6.76
CA VAL A 62 3.80 -5.11 6.30
C VAL A 62 4.21 -3.71 5.87
N ILE A 63 3.86 -3.32 4.65
CA ILE A 63 4.12 -1.99 4.10
C ILE A 63 2.79 -1.34 3.74
N ILE A 64 2.58 -0.11 4.19
CA ILE A 64 1.38 0.68 3.92
C ILE A 64 1.80 2.00 3.29
N ARG A 65 1.28 2.31 2.10
CA ARG A 65 1.47 3.63 1.50
C ARG A 65 0.65 4.69 2.24
N GLU A 66 1.32 5.76 2.67
CA GLU A 66 0.78 6.80 3.56
C GLU A 66 -0.56 7.38 3.08
N THR A 67 -0.67 7.64 1.77
CA THR A 67 -1.82 8.35 1.19
C THR A 67 -2.79 7.47 0.41
N LEU A 68 -2.49 6.18 0.21
CA LEU A 68 -3.28 5.30 -0.65
C LEU A 68 -4.72 5.19 -0.15
N GLU A 69 -4.91 4.82 1.11
CA GLU A 69 -6.24 4.59 1.69
C GLU A 69 -7.08 5.89 1.73
N SER A 70 -6.46 7.01 2.09
CA SER A 70 -7.10 8.32 2.08
C SER A 70 -7.51 8.75 0.66
N SER A 71 -6.69 8.47 -0.36
CA SER A 71 -7.04 8.76 -1.75
C SER A 71 -8.19 7.90 -2.27
N VAL A 72 -8.26 6.62 -1.87
CA VAL A 72 -9.38 5.73 -2.19
C VAL A 72 -10.67 6.21 -1.52
N LEU A 73 -10.59 6.65 -0.26
CA LEU A 73 -11.73 7.27 0.41
C LEU A 73 -12.20 8.53 -0.32
N MET A 74 -11.29 9.42 -0.69
CA MET A 74 -11.62 10.63 -1.44
C MET A 74 -12.30 10.31 -2.79
N ALA A 75 -11.84 9.28 -3.50
CA ALA A 75 -12.44 8.86 -4.76
C ALA A 75 -13.87 8.34 -4.57
N ARG A 76 -14.13 7.54 -3.53
CA ARG A 76 -15.48 7.10 -3.15
C ARG A 76 -16.40 8.27 -2.87
N GLU A 77 -15.96 9.19 -2.02
CA GLU A 77 -16.72 10.40 -1.65
C GLU A 77 -17.06 11.28 -2.88
N ALA A 78 -16.16 11.33 -3.86
CA ALA A 78 -16.39 12.04 -5.11
C ALA A 78 -17.44 11.32 -5.99
N LEU A 79 -17.31 10.00 -6.17
CA LEU A 79 -18.24 9.19 -6.97
C LEU A 79 -19.66 9.23 -6.40
N GLU A 80 -19.80 9.12 -5.09
CA GLU A 80 -21.10 9.22 -4.41
C GLU A 80 -21.77 10.58 -4.67
N ARG A 81 -21.02 11.69 -4.53
CA ARG A 81 -21.53 13.04 -4.82
C ARG A 81 -21.87 13.27 -6.30
N MET A 82 -21.29 12.48 -7.21
CA MET A 82 -21.64 12.48 -8.63
C MET A 82 -22.86 11.59 -8.94
N GLY A 83 -23.45 10.94 -7.94
CA GLY A 83 -24.69 10.15 -8.08
C GLY A 83 -24.46 8.69 -8.49
N HIS A 84 -23.28 8.14 -8.23
CA HIS A 84 -23.05 6.70 -8.38
C HIS A 84 -23.63 5.92 -7.19
N ASP A 85 -24.22 4.76 -7.48
CA ASP A 85 -24.76 3.84 -6.47
C ASP A 85 -23.62 3.12 -5.70
N GLU A 86 -23.83 2.72 -4.44
CA GLU A 86 -22.81 2.15 -3.54
C GLU A 86 -22.11 0.91 -4.15
N ASP A 87 -22.87 -0.05 -4.67
CA ASP A 87 -22.34 -1.25 -5.33
C ASP A 87 -21.38 -0.90 -6.47
N ALA A 88 -21.70 0.16 -7.23
CA ALA A 88 -20.86 0.59 -8.34
C ALA A 88 -19.54 1.20 -7.86
N ILE A 89 -19.59 1.94 -6.75
CA ILE A 89 -18.40 2.53 -6.14
C ILE A 89 -17.48 1.44 -5.60
N ASP A 90 -18.02 0.45 -4.92
CA ASP A 90 -17.26 -0.68 -4.38
C ASP A 90 -16.60 -1.49 -5.49
N ASP A 91 -17.29 -1.72 -6.60
CA ASP A 91 -16.72 -2.35 -7.79
C ASP A 91 -15.56 -1.55 -8.38
N TYR A 92 -15.71 -0.22 -8.53
CA TYR A 92 -14.63 0.64 -9.03
C TYR A 92 -13.42 0.67 -8.10
N VAL A 93 -13.64 0.75 -6.78
CA VAL A 93 -12.57 0.69 -5.78
C VAL A 93 -11.87 -0.68 -5.83
N GLY A 94 -12.62 -1.77 -5.96
CA GLY A 94 -12.08 -3.11 -6.09
C GLY A 94 -11.21 -3.26 -7.33
N GLN A 95 -11.68 -2.77 -8.48
CA GLN A 95 -10.91 -2.76 -9.73
C GLN A 95 -9.64 -1.92 -9.61
N PHE A 96 -9.71 -0.72 -9.03
CA PHE A 96 -8.54 0.13 -8.79
C PHE A 96 -7.50 -0.58 -7.93
N ARG A 97 -7.90 -1.17 -6.79
CA ARG A 97 -6.99 -1.89 -5.89
C ARG A 97 -6.32 -3.08 -6.56
N LYS A 98 -7.06 -3.80 -7.40
CA LYS A 98 -6.52 -4.92 -8.17
C LYS A 98 -5.45 -4.44 -9.15
N ILE A 99 -5.76 -3.44 -9.97
CA ILE A 99 -4.83 -2.86 -10.95
C ILE A 99 -3.59 -2.27 -10.26
N ASP A 100 -3.79 -1.53 -9.18
CA ASP A 100 -2.71 -0.93 -8.40
C ASP A 100 -1.76 -2.02 -7.86
N ARG A 101 -2.30 -3.11 -7.28
CA ARG A 101 -1.50 -4.24 -6.79
C ARG A 101 -0.79 -4.99 -7.91
N GLU A 102 -1.47 -5.32 -9.00
CA GLU A 102 -0.88 -6.03 -10.15
C GLU A 102 0.28 -5.24 -10.73
N ARG A 103 0.10 -3.93 -10.91
CA ARG A 103 1.16 -3.05 -11.39
C ARG A 103 2.32 -2.94 -10.41
N LEU A 104 2.05 -2.86 -9.10
CA LEU A 104 3.10 -2.81 -8.08
C LEU A 104 4.00 -4.05 -8.14
N LEU A 105 3.38 -5.24 -8.22
CA LEU A 105 4.12 -6.50 -8.34
C LEU A 105 4.95 -6.55 -9.63
N ALA A 106 4.36 -6.14 -10.76
CA ALA A 106 5.09 -6.05 -12.02
C ALA A 106 6.31 -5.10 -11.92
N GLN A 107 6.15 -3.95 -11.27
CA GLN A 107 7.25 -2.99 -11.10
C GLN A 107 8.36 -3.50 -10.18
N ARG A 108 7.99 -4.25 -9.14
CA ARG A 108 8.96 -4.90 -8.26
C ARG A 108 9.80 -5.93 -9.01
N ASP A 109 9.15 -6.72 -9.87
CA ASP A 109 9.79 -7.86 -10.53
C ASP A 109 10.52 -7.47 -11.84
N TYR A 110 10.04 -6.45 -12.55
CA TYR A 110 10.51 -6.08 -13.90
C TYR A 110 10.91 -4.60 -14.06
N GLY A 111 10.86 -3.81 -12.99
CA GLY A 111 11.31 -2.42 -12.95
C GLY A 111 10.22 -1.36 -13.20
N PRO A 112 10.56 -0.06 -13.09
CA PRO A 112 9.57 1.02 -12.92
C PRO A 112 8.53 1.18 -14.03
N GLU A 113 8.87 0.80 -15.26
CA GLU A 113 7.97 0.91 -16.43
C GLU A 113 7.03 -0.29 -16.61
N ALA A 114 7.19 -1.36 -15.83
CA ALA A 114 6.36 -2.55 -15.97
C ALA A 114 4.89 -2.30 -15.59
N GLY A 115 3.96 -2.97 -16.28
CA GLY A 115 2.53 -2.85 -16.03
C GLY A 115 1.94 -1.48 -16.41
N LYS A 116 2.61 -0.70 -17.25
CA LYS A 116 2.16 0.65 -17.68
C LYS A 116 0.85 0.59 -18.47
N GLU A 117 0.63 -0.48 -19.22
CA GLU A 117 -0.59 -0.77 -19.94
C GLU A 117 -1.82 -0.84 -19.02
N LEU A 118 -1.65 -1.26 -17.77
CA LEU A 118 -2.72 -1.34 -16.78
C LEU A 118 -3.26 0.05 -16.37
N LEU A 119 -2.45 1.11 -16.50
CA LEU A 119 -2.88 2.49 -16.19
C LEU A 119 -3.96 3.01 -17.12
N HIS A 120 -4.02 2.49 -18.34
CA HIS A 120 -4.95 2.93 -19.37
C HIS A 120 -6.14 1.99 -19.54
N GLN A 121 -6.20 0.93 -18.73
CA GLN A 121 -7.31 0.01 -18.78
C GLN A 121 -8.58 0.72 -18.28
N PRO A 122 -9.64 0.80 -19.09
CA PRO A 122 -10.89 1.39 -18.64
C PRO A 122 -11.49 0.50 -17.55
N PHE A 123 -12.02 1.13 -16.50
CA PHE A 123 -12.82 0.41 -15.53
C PHE A 123 -14.07 -0.17 -16.19
N VAL A 124 -14.36 -1.42 -15.90
CA VAL A 124 -15.59 -2.08 -16.33
C VAL A 124 -16.72 -1.48 -15.54
N ARG A 125 -17.74 -0.98 -16.25
CA ARG A 125 -18.96 -0.50 -15.61
C ARG A 125 -19.69 -1.69 -14.99
N PRO A 126 -20.08 -1.61 -13.71
CA PRO A 126 -20.97 -2.61 -13.12
C PRO A 126 -22.24 -2.74 -13.95
N GLU A 127 -22.67 -3.97 -14.21
CA GLU A 127 -24.01 -4.19 -14.74
C GLU A 127 -25.01 -3.79 -13.66
N LYS A 128 -25.93 -2.88 -13.97
CA LYS A 128 -27.08 -2.68 -13.09
C LYS A 128 -27.86 -3.99 -13.08
N PRO A 129 -28.21 -4.56 -11.90
CA PRO A 129 -29.14 -5.67 -11.88
C PRO A 129 -30.38 -5.23 -12.66
N SER A 130 -30.76 -6.01 -13.67
CA SER A 130 -31.94 -5.76 -14.49
C SER A 130 -33.12 -5.56 -13.55
N GLY A 131 -33.62 -4.33 -13.49
CA GLY A 131 -34.81 -3.99 -12.73
C GLY A 131 -36.04 -4.61 -13.36
N ASP A 132 -36.20 -5.92 -13.21
CA ASP A 132 -37.46 -6.62 -13.42
C ASP A 132 -38.14 -6.79 -12.06
N GLY A 133 -39.05 -5.86 -11.78
CA GLY A 133 -40.21 -6.05 -10.90
C GLY A 133 -40.01 -5.83 -9.40
N VAL A 134 -40.44 -4.66 -8.91
CA VAL A 134 -41.69 -4.49 -8.12
C VAL A 134 -42.26 -3.10 -8.42
#